data_AF-A0A5Q0LQI1-F1
#
_entry.id   AF-A0A5Q0LQI1-F1
#
_cell.length_a   1.000
_cell.length_b   1.000
_cell.length_c   1.000
_cell.angle_alpha   90.00
_cell.angle_beta   90.00
_cell.angle_gamma   90.00
#
_symmetry.space_group_name_H-M   'P 1'
#
loop_
_entity.id
_entity.type
_entity.pdbx_description
1 polymer ?
#
loop_
_entity_poly.entity_id
_entity_poly.type
_entity_poly.pdbx_seq_one_letter_code
_entity_poly.pdbx_strand_id
1 'polypeptide(L)' 'MAHRYWLYTGPGQPPGAVKRLAADFNRPEETIRTWVARARREGWLGPSVKGRAGAEPGPKLRHEFEIGFR' A
#
# COMPACT_ATOMS: atom_id res chain seq x y z
N MET A 1 -5.79 5.63 0.15
CA MET A 1 -5.24 4.54 0.99
C MET A 1 -4.01 3.88 0.36
N ALA A 2 -4.10 3.35 -0.88
CA ALA A 2 -3.00 2.60 -1.52
C ALA A 2 -1.64 3.32 -1.49
N HIS A 3 -1.61 4.63 -1.78
CA HIS A 3 -0.41 5.46 -1.65
C HIS A 3 0.20 5.39 -0.22
N ARG A 4 -0.61 5.59 0.83
CA ARG A 4 -0.16 5.51 2.23
C ARG A 4 0.38 4.11 2.58
N TYR A 5 -0.26 3.05 2.09
CA TYR A 5 0.23 1.68 2.29
C TYR A 5 1.58 1.46 1.61
N TRP A 6 1.75 1.95 0.37
CA TRP A 6 3.03 1.88 -0.33
C TRP A 6 4.15 2.56 0.47
N LEU A 7 3.92 3.79 0.96
CA LEU A 7 4.88 4.52 1.78
C LEU A 7 5.29 3.75 3.05
N TYR A 8 4.34 3.08 3.71
CA TYR A 8 4.62 2.33 4.95
C TYR A 8 5.29 0.99 4.73
N THR A 9 5.34 0.52 3.49
CA THR A 9 5.98 -0.74 3.14
C THR A 9 7.28 -0.53 2.34
N GLY A 10 7.68 0.72 2.09
CA GLY A 10 8.90 1.04 1.37
C GLY A 10 10.19 0.59 2.08
N PRO A 11 11.34 0.59 1.38
CA PRO A 11 12.64 0.27 1.96
C PRO A 11 12.93 1.10 3.21
N GLY A 12 13.49 0.45 4.25
CA GLY A 12 13.85 1.12 5.50
C GLY A 12 12.68 1.41 6.45
N GLN A 13 11.45 1.08 6.08
CA GLN A 13 10.30 1.26 6.96
C GLN A 13 10.22 0.16 8.03
N PRO A 14 9.74 0.48 9.24
CA PRO A 14 9.55 -0.53 10.27
C PRO A 14 8.48 -1.55 9.84
N PRO A 15 8.53 -2.80 10.36
CA PRO A 15 7.47 -3.77 10.13
C PRO A 15 6.12 -3.30 10.69
N GLY A 16 5.02 -3.96 10.30
CA GLY A 16 3.68 -3.66 10.85
C GLY A 16 2.93 -2.53 10.15
N ALA A 17 3.11 -2.37 8.84
CA ALA A 17 2.38 -1.36 8.04
C ALA A 17 0.85 -1.42 8.24
N VAL A 18 0.26 -2.62 8.32
CA VAL A 18 -1.19 -2.79 8.56
C VAL A 18 -1.63 -2.19 9.89
N LYS A 19 -0.89 -2.46 10.97
CA LYS A 19 -1.16 -1.90 12.30
C LYS A 19 -1.07 -0.38 12.30
N ARG A 20 -0.04 0.17 11.65
CA ARG A 20 0.13 1.63 11.55
C ARG A 20 -1.00 2.28 10.73
N LEU A 21 -1.43 1.65 9.64
CA LEU A 21 -2.55 2.16 8.85
C LEU A 21 -3.89 2.05 9.58
N ALA A 22 -4.08 1.00 10.38
CA ALA A 22 -5.26 0.85 11.23
C ALA A 22 -5.39 2.03 12.21
N ALA A 23 -4.27 2.42 12.83
CA ALA A 23 -4.20 3.62 13.66
C ALA A 23 -4.46 4.91 12.85
N ASP A 24 -3.74 5.11 11.74
CA ASP A 24 -3.87 6.32 10.90
C ASP A 24 -5.30 6.55 10.38
N PHE A 25 -5.97 5.48 9.93
CA PHE A 25 -7.32 5.57 9.35
C PHE A 25 -8.43 5.37 10.39
N ASN A 26 -8.09 5.12 11.65
CA ASN A 26 -9.02 4.74 12.70
C ASN A 26 -9.97 3.60 12.25
N ARG A 27 -9.39 2.50 11.75
CA ARG A 27 -10.13 1.32 11.26
C ARG A 27 -9.50 0.03 11.78
N PRO A 28 -10.28 -1.05 11.92
CA PRO A 28 -9.75 -2.37 12.25
C PRO A 28 -8.70 -2.84 11.24
N GLU A 29 -7.69 -3.59 11.70
CA GLU A 29 -6.66 -4.16 10.81
C GLU A 29 -7.26 -5.04 9.70
N GLU A 30 -8.36 -5.75 9.97
CA GLU A 30 -9.07 -6.56 8.99
C GLU A 30 -9.64 -5.71 7.83
N THR A 31 -10.17 -4.53 8.15
CA THR A 31 -10.61 -3.56 7.14
C THR A 31 -9.44 -3.09 6.28
N ILE A 32 -8.29 -2.80 6.91
CA ILE A 32 -7.08 -2.42 6.17
C ILE A 32 -6.63 -3.56 5.25
N ARG A 33 -6.61 -4.81 5.71
CA ARG A 33 -6.25 -5.98 4.90
C ARG A 33 -7.19 -6.15 3.70
N THR A 34 -8.49 -5.97 3.93
CA THR A 34 -9.51 -6.01 2.86
C THR A 34 -9.25 -4.93 1.81
N TRP A 35 -8.97 -3.70 2.25
CA TRP A 35 -8.66 -2.61 1.34
C TRP A 35 -7.34 -2.83 0.57
N VAL A 36 -6.32 -3.44 1.19
CA VAL A 36 -5.06 -3.80 0.51
C VAL A 36 -5.31 -4.86 -0.55
N ALA A 37 -6.09 -5.91 -0.25
CA ALA A 37 -6.46 -6.94 -1.21
C ALA A 37 -7.23 -6.36 -2.40
N ARG A 38 -8.19 -5.46 -2.11
CA ARG A 38 -8.94 -4.73 -3.14
C ARG A 38 -8.03 -3.85 -4.00
N ALA A 39 -7.12 -3.09 -3.38
CA ALA A 39 -6.16 -2.24 -4.08
C ALA A 39 -5.24 -3.04 -5.01
N ARG A 40 -4.85 -4.27 -4.64
CA ARG A 40 -4.12 -5.18 -5.55
C ARG A 40 -4.96 -5.60 -6.73
N ARG A 41 -6.18 -6.09 -6.46
CA ARG A 41 -7.12 -6.53 -7.51
C ARG A 41 -7.42 -5.42 -8.51
N GLU A 42 -7.47 -4.18 -8.05
CA GLU A 42 -7.79 -3.00 -8.88
C GLU A 42 -6.56 -2.39 -9.57
N GLY A 43 -5.35 -2.91 -9.36
CA GLY A 43 -4.13 -2.44 -10.01
C GLY A 43 -3.48 -1.21 -9.35
N TRP A 44 -3.86 -0.86 -8.14
CA TRP A 44 -3.23 0.21 -7.35
C TRP A 44 -1.96 -0.24 -6.65
N LEU A 45 -1.91 -1.50 -6.21
CA LEU A 45 -0.75 -2.11 -5.57
C LEU A 45 -0.30 -3.35 -6.36
N GLY A 46 1.01 -3.56 -6.42
CA GLY A 46 1.62 -4.77 -6.94
C GLY A 46 1.49 -5.96 -5.96
N PRO A 47 1.91 -7.16 -6.40
CA PRO A 47 1.88 -8.36 -5.58
C PRO A 47 2.75 -8.23 -4.33
N SER A 48 2.40 -8.98 -3.27
CA SER A 48 3.30 -9.17 -2.13
C SER A 48 4.40 -10.15 -2.53
N VAL A 49 5.66 -9.75 -2.38
CA VAL A 49 6.81 -10.63 -2.59
C VAL A 49 7.30 -11.14 -1.23
N LYS A 50 7.34 -12.45 -1.04
CA LYS A 50 7.87 -13.07 0.19
C LYS A 50 9.32 -12.62 0.41
N GLY A 51 9.64 -12.16 1.63
CA GLY A 51 10.98 -11.68 1.97
C GLY A 51 11.29 -10.24 1.58
N ARG A 52 10.39 -9.54 0.87
CA ARG A 52 10.46 -8.08 0.70
C ARG A 52 9.40 -7.41 1.58
N ALA A 53 9.84 -6.50 2.43
CA ALA A 53 8.92 -5.50 2.98
C ALA A 53 8.50 -4.60 1.81
N GLY A 54 7.21 -4.57 1.48
CA GLY A 54 6.75 -3.82 0.30
C GLY A 54 5.56 -4.44 -0.42
N ALA A 55 4.55 -3.64 -0.73
CA ALA A 55 3.92 -3.77 -2.04
C ALA A 55 4.67 -2.85 -3.02
N GLU A 56 4.95 -3.33 -4.22
CA GLU A 56 5.33 -2.42 -5.30
C GLU A 56 4.14 -1.50 -5.66
N PRO A 57 4.36 -0.29 -6.19
CA PRO A 57 3.26 0.50 -6.73
C PRO A 57 2.68 -0.24 -7.95
N GLY A 58 1.36 -0.37 -8.00
CA GLY A 58 0.68 -0.93 -9.17
C GLY A 58 0.59 0.07 -10.33
N PRO A 59 0.19 -0.36 -11.54
CA PRO A 59 0.14 0.49 -12.73
C PRO A 59 -0.63 1.80 -12.54
N LYS A 60 -1.77 1.78 -11.84
CA LYS A 60 -2.57 2.98 -11.59
C LYS A 60 -1.84 3.99 -10.70
N LEU A 61 -1.17 3.50 -9.66
CA LEU A 61 -0.44 4.36 -8.74
C LEU A 61 0.81 4.95 -9.42
N ARG A 62 1.51 4.17 -10.24
CA ARG A 62 2.62 4.67 -11.08
C ARG A 62 2.14 5.76 -12.03
N HIS A 63 1.00 5.54 -12.69
CA HIS A 63 0.40 6.52 -13.59
C HIS A 63 0.04 7.82 -12.86
N GLU A 64 -0.57 7.76 -11.67
CA GLU A 64 -0.84 8.98 -10.89
C GLU A 64 0.43 9.76 -10.55
N PHE A 65 1.54 9.09 -10.25
CA PHE A 65 2.83 9.77 -10.05
C PHE A 65 3.35 10.40 -11.34
N GLU A 66 3.23 9.73 -12.48
CA GLU A 66 3.67 10.26 -13.77
C GLU A 66 2.85 11.50 -14.20
N ILE A 67 1.55 11.54 -13.89
CA ILE A 67 0.67 12.67 -14.22
C ILE A 67 0.83 13.82 -13.22
N GLY A 68 1.02 13.52 -11.92
CA GLY A 68 1.13 14.54 -10.87
C GLY A 68 2.42 15.38 -10.91
N PHE A 69 3.40 14.99 -11.73
CA PHE A 69 4.63 15.74 -12.00
C PHE A 69 4.59 16.53 -13.32
N ARG A 70 3.41 16.70 -13.93
CA ARG A 70 3.19 17.50 -15.15
C ARG A 70 2.40 18.77 -14.90
#